data_AF-A0A0G4NDG1-F1
#
_entry.id   AF-A0A0G4NDG1-F1
#
_cell.length_a   1.000
_cell.length_b   1.000
_cell.length_c   1.000
_cell.angle_alpha   90.00
_cell.angle_beta   90.00
_cell.angle_gamma   90.00
#
_symmetry.space_group_name_H-M   'P 1'
#
loop_
_entity.id
_entity.type
_entity.pdbx_description
1 polymer ?
#
loop_
_entity_poly.entity_id
_entity_poly.type
_entity_poly.pdbx_seq_one_letter_code
_entity_poly.pdbx_strand_id
1 'polypeptide(L)'
;MAYAFDLENDDENENEEDGWVEDREGRTMLGMVPMADTLNANAEFNAHINHGESLEATAIRADIKAGGQILNYYGPLPTSELLRRYGYVTPEHSRYDVVEVPWTLVKEVIVSCLSLSAEAWKQVESQIDDE
;
A
#
# COMPACT_ATOMS: atom_id res chain seq x y z
N MET A 1 9.81 14.43 -1.23
CA MET A 1 9.80 13.15 -0.49
C MET A 1 10.28 12.08 -1.43
N ALA A 2 10.92 11.03 -0.93
CA ALA A 2 11.40 9.95 -1.78
C ALA A 2 10.43 8.76 -1.69
N TYR A 3 10.03 8.23 -2.84
CA TYR A 3 9.25 7.00 -2.97
C TYR A 3 10.12 5.94 -3.64
N ALA A 4 10.07 4.71 -3.12
CA ALA A 4 10.75 3.57 -3.73
C ALA A 4 9.77 2.83 -4.65
N PHE A 5 10.27 2.42 -5.82
CA PHE A 5 9.52 1.72 -6.85
C PHE A 5 9.87 0.23 -6.82
N ASP A 6 8.91 -0.62 -7.16
CA ASP A 6 9.14 -2.05 -7.34
C ASP A 6 9.97 -2.30 -8.60
N LEU A 7 11.21 -2.75 -8.44
CA LEU A 7 12.10 -3.14 -9.51
C LEU A 7 11.96 -4.64 -9.79
N GLU A 8 12.03 -4.99 -11.07
CA GLU A 8 12.20 -6.38 -11.49
C GLU A 8 13.58 -6.87 -11.04
N ASN A 9 13.63 -8.09 -10.51
CA ASN A 9 14.86 -8.70 -10.00
C ASN A 9 15.59 -9.35 -11.18
N ASP A 10 16.53 -8.64 -11.81
CA ASP A 10 17.32 -9.18 -12.94
C ASP A 10 18.49 -10.08 -12.51
N ASP A 11 18.80 -10.17 -11.21
CA ASP A 11 19.98 -10.89 -10.72
C ASP A 11 19.65 -12.27 -10.13
N GLU A 12 19.72 -13.28 -11.00
CA GLU A 12 19.96 -14.67 -10.60
C GLU A 12 21.45 -14.96 -10.32
N ASN A 13 22.40 -14.01 -10.47
CA ASN A 13 23.79 -14.23 -10.07
C ASN A 13 24.55 -12.91 -9.86
N GLU A 14 24.97 -12.60 -8.63
CA GLU A 14 26.36 -12.21 -8.35
C GLU A 14 26.68 -12.28 -6.85
N ASN A 15 27.89 -12.74 -6.55
CA ASN A 15 28.40 -13.05 -5.22
C ASN A 15 28.43 -11.82 -4.30
N GLU A 16 27.66 -11.82 -3.22
CA GLU A 16 27.89 -10.89 -2.09
C GLU A 16 28.25 -11.67 -0.82
N GLU A 17 29.56 -11.70 -0.59
CA GLU A 17 30.25 -12.21 0.58
C GLU A 17 30.07 -11.23 1.76
N ASP A 18 28.84 -10.94 2.20
CA ASP A 18 28.58 -10.12 3.41
C ASP A 18 27.21 -10.41 4.05
N GLY A 19 27.14 -11.51 4.81
CA GLY A 19 26.64 -11.52 6.20
C GLY A 19 25.18 -11.13 6.55
N TRP A 20 24.31 -10.73 5.62
CA TRP A 20 22.90 -10.46 5.93
C TRP A 20 21.98 -11.32 5.09
N VAL A 21 21.43 -12.37 5.71
CA VAL A 21 20.34 -13.15 5.13
C VAL A 21 19.05 -12.34 5.31
N GLU A 22 18.70 -11.51 4.33
CA GLU A 22 17.33 -11.01 4.22
C GLU A 22 16.45 -12.12 3.66
N ASP A 23 15.41 -12.44 4.42
CA ASP A 23 14.38 -13.40 4.04
C ASP A 23 13.64 -12.88 2.79
N ARG A 24 14.10 -13.34 1.62
CA ARG A 24 13.74 -12.85 0.27
C ARG A 24 12.52 -13.57 -0.33
N GLU A 25 11.71 -14.25 0.47
CA GLU A 25 10.47 -14.85 -0.03
C GLU A 25 9.42 -13.75 -0.34
N GLY A 26 9.22 -13.47 -1.63
CA GLY A 26 8.08 -12.71 -2.15
C GLY A 26 8.19 -11.19 -2.15
N ARG A 27 9.37 -10.61 -1.86
CA ARG A 27 9.57 -9.15 -1.91
C ARG A 27 10.18 -8.76 -3.27
N THR A 28 9.43 -7.98 -4.04
CA THR A 28 9.97 -7.18 -5.14
C THR A 28 11.10 -6.30 -4.62
N MET A 29 12.17 -6.13 -5.40
CA MET A 29 13.27 -5.24 -5.00
C MET A 29 12.76 -3.81 -5.01
N LEU A 30 12.93 -3.06 -3.92
CA LEU A 30 12.52 -1.66 -3.86
C LEU A 30 13.72 -0.76 -4.20
N GLY A 31 13.57 0.07 -5.23
CA GLY A 31 14.63 0.96 -5.69
C GLY A 31 14.21 2.43 -5.75
N MET A 32 15.17 3.33 -5.50
CA MET A 32 14.97 4.75 -5.76
C MET A 32 15.20 5.05 -7.24
N VAL A 33 14.22 5.68 -7.88
CA VAL A 33 14.28 6.04 -9.30
C VAL A 33 14.42 7.55 -9.42
N PRO A 34 15.61 8.06 -9.80
CA PRO A 34 15.82 9.49 -9.96
C PRO A 34 14.80 10.09 -10.94
N MET A 35 14.39 11.34 -10.69
CA MET A 35 13.40 12.09 -11.46
C MET A 35 11.96 11.56 -11.29
N ALA A 36 11.72 10.25 -11.30
CA ALA A 36 10.39 9.69 -11.06
C ALA A 36 9.90 9.96 -9.63
N ASP A 37 10.82 9.92 -8.65
CA ASP A 37 10.56 10.23 -7.25
C ASP A 37 10.22 11.71 -6.98
N THR A 38 10.51 12.61 -7.93
CA THR A 38 10.17 14.04 -7.80
C THR A 38 8.69 14.33 -8.05
N LEU A 39 7.97 13.39 -8.69
CA LEU A 39 6.54 13.53 -8.95
C LEU A 39 5.75 13.31 -7.66
N ASN A 40 5.03 14.34 -7.25
CA ASN A 40 4.02 14.21 -6.20
C ASN A 40 2.91 13.26 -6.67
N ALA A 41 2.18 12.67 -5.72
CA ALA A 41 1.05 11.81 -6.01
C ALA A 41 -0.25 12.34 -5.41
N ASN A 42 -1.35 11.98 -6.06
CA ASN A 42 -2.70 12.24 -5.57
C ASN A 42 -3.69 11.23 -6.21
N ALA A 43 -4.87 11.07 -5.61
CA ALA A 43 -5.98 10.31 -6.17
C ALA A 43 -6.51 10.95 -7.46
N GLU A 44 -6.32 12.25 -7.63
CA GLU A 44 -6.54 12.97 -8.89
C GLU A 44 -5.25 13.05 -9.72
N PHE A 45 -4.76 11.89 -10.15
CA PHE A 45 -3.53 11.76 -10.93
C PHE A 45 -3.76 12.00 -12.43
N ASN A 46 -2.70 12.45 -13.10
CA ASN A 46 -2.66 12.69 -14.55
C ASN A 46 -1.44 12.05 -15.24
N ALA A 47 -0.53 11.45 -14.48
CA ALA A 47 0.56 10.62 -14.95
C ALA A 47 0.62 9.29 -14.18
N HIS A 48 1.25 8.29 -14.80
CA HIS A 48 1.53 7.00 -14.19
C HIS A 48 2.92 6.52 -14.64
N ILE A 49 3.65 5.88 -13.74
CA ILE A 49 4.92 5.21 -14.06
C ILE A 49 4.63 3.77 -14.43
N ASN A 50 4.91 3.40 -15.68
CA ASN A 50 4.77 2.04 -16.18
C ASN A 50 6.10 1.30 -16.03
N HIS A 51 5.99 0.02 -15.69
CA HIS A 51 7.11 -0.92 -15.62
C HIS A 51 7.08 -1.76 -16.91
N GLY A 52 8.17 -1.72 -17.68
CA GLY A 52 8.42 -2.51 -18.87
C GLY A 52 9.93 -2.73 -19.02
N GLU A 53 10.44 -2.88 -20.25
CA GLU A 53 11.90 -2.93 -20.48
C GLU A 53 12.64 -1.69 -19.93
N SER A 54 11.93 -0.58 -19.74
CA SER A 54 12.40 0.59 -19.01
C SER A 54 11.26 1.20 -18.18
N LEU A 55 11.60 2.06 -17.22
CA LEU A 55 10.63 2.83 -16.45
C LEU A 55 10.13 4.02 -17.27
N GLU A 56 8.83 4.03 -17.58
CA GLU A 56 8.22 5.02 -18.45
C GLU A 56 7.18 5.88 -17.72
N ALA A 57 7.40 7.19 -17.67
CA ALA A 57 6.41 8.14 -17.16
C ALA A 57 5.41 8.51 -18.27
N THR A 58 4.18 8.01 -18.18
CA THR A 58 3.14 8.23 -19.18
C THR A 58 2.08 9.20 -18.67
N ALA A 59 1.76 10.23 -19.46
CA ALA A 59 0.59 11.07 -19.24
C ALA A 59 -0.67 10.28 -19.63
N ILE A 60 -1.57 10.10 -18.68
CA ILE A 60 -2.81 9.32 -18.89
C ILE A 60 -4.04 10.21 -19.12
N ARG A 61 -3.89 11.53 -18.94
CA ARG A 61 -4.91 12.53 -19.27
C ARG A 61 -4.38 13.46 -20.36
N ALA A 62 -5.23 13.77 -21.33
CA ALA A 62 -4.85 14.54 -22.52
C ALA A 62 -4.68 16.05 -22.26
N ASP A 63 -5.04 16.56 -21.08
CA ASP A 63 -5.24 17.98 -20.81
C ASP A 63 -4.28 18.58 -19.76
N ILE A 64 -3.05 18.10 -19.68
CA ILE A 64 -2.02 18.71 -18.81
C ILE A 64 -1.60 20.07 -19.42
N LYS A 65 -2.20 21.16 -18.93
CA LYS A 65 -1.90 22.53 -19.37
C LYS A 65 -0.50 22.96 -18.89
N ALA A 66 0.14 23.84 -19.66
CA ALA A 66 1.38 24.48 -19.25
C ALA A 66 1.22 25.19 -17.90
N GLY A 67 2.16 24.93 -16.97
CA GLY A 67 2.09 25.41 -15.59
C GLY A 67 1.25 24.54 -14.65
N GLY A 68 0.55 23.52 -15.16
CA GLY A 68 -0.12 22.51 -14.34
C GLY A 68 0.87 21.52 -13.73
N GLN A 69 0.54 21.00 -12.55
CA GLN A 69 1.37 20.00 -11.88
C GLN A 69 1.13 18.62 -12.49
N ILE A 70 2.22 17.86 -12.66
CA ILE A 70 2.18 16.45 -13.02
C ILE A 70 2.08 15.65 -11.72
N LEU A 71 1.00 14.88 -11.58
CA LEU A 71 0.67 14.09 -10.40
C LEU A 71 0.68 12.61 -10.79
N ASN A 72 1.54 11.85 -10.13
CA ASN A 72 1.61 10.40 -10.23
C ASN A 72 0.50 9.72 -9.41
N TYR A 73 0.35 8.42 -9.63
CA TYR A 73 -0.50 7.53 -8.84
C TYR A 73 0.35 6.59 -7.99
N TYR A 74 0.22 6.66 -6.67
CA TYR A 74 0.88 5.74 -5.72
C TYR A 74 0.00 4.53 -5.34
N GLY A 75 -1.20 4.43 -5.90
CA GLY A 75 -2.15 3.38 -5.56
C GLY A 75 -3.37 3.88 -4.79
N PRO A 76 -4.35 2.98 -4.57
CA PRO A 76 -5.59 3.29 -3.87
C PRO A 76 -5.36 3.26 -2.35
N LEU A 77 -4.51 4.17 -1.87
CA LEU A 77 -4.11 4.20 -0.48
C LEU A 77 -5.09 5.02 0.36
N PRO A 78 -5.52 4.51 1.54
CA PRO A 78 -6.26 5.31 2.50
C PRO A 78 -5.37 6.43 3.07
N THR A 79 -6.01 7.48 3.57
CA THR A 79 -5.35 8.65 4.15
C THR A 79 -4.44 8.28 5.34
N SER A 80 -4.80 7.25 6.10
CA SER A 80 -3.97 6.70 7.19
C SER A 80 -2.62 6.18 6.67
N GLU A 81 -2.62 5.46 5.54
CA GLU A 81 -1.40 4.95 4.91
C GLU A 81 -0.61 6.06 4.22
N LEU A 82 -1.28 7.06 3.64
CA LEU A 82 -0.61 8.25 3.12
C LEU A 82 0.17 8.97 4.20
N LEU A 83 -0.45 9.21 5.36
CA LEU A 83 0.21 9.86 6.47
C LEU A 83 1.36 9.00 7.01
N ARG A 84 1.14 7.69 7.17
CA ARG A 84 2.14 6.77 7.73
C ARG A 84 3.38 6.63 6.85
N ARG A 85 3.19 6.45 5.54
CA ARG A 85 4.29 6.17 4.59
C ARG A 85 4.88 7.44 3.99
N TYR A 86 4.06 8.47 3.79
CA TYR A 86 4.40 9.66 3.03
C TYR A 86 4.16 10.96 3.80
N GLY A 87 3.74 10.95 5.07
CA GLY A 87 3.70 12.18 5.87
C GLY A 87 2.78 13.29 5.36
N TYR A 88 1.77 12.97 4.53
CA TYR A 88 0.76 13.92 4.08
C TYR A 88 -0.64 13.29 4.05
N VAL A 89 -1.66 14.14 3.97
CA VAL A 89 -3.07 13.76 3.85
C VAL A 89 -3.74 14.65 2.82
N THR A 90 -4.78 14.15 2.16
CA THR A 90 -5.51 14.92 1.15
C THR A 90 -6.96 14.42 1.02
N PRO A 91 -7.97 15.31 0.92
CA PRO A 91 -9.37 14.90 0.83
C PRO A 91 -9.70 14.03 -0.40
N GLU A 92 -8.94 14.15 -1.48
CA GLU A 92 -9.17 13.45 -2.74
C GLU A 92 -9.01 11.93 -2.61
N HIS A 93 -8.25 11.48 -1.60
CA HIS A 93 -8.08 10.07 -1.24
C HIS A 93 -9.24 9.50 -0.41
N SER A 94 -10.27 10.29 -0.06
CA SER A 94 -11.39 9.82 0.76
C SER A 94 -12.14 8.63 0.15
N ARG A 95 -12.07 8.45 -1.18
CA ARG A 95 -12.65 7.30 -1.89
C ARG A 95 -11.96 5.97 -1.59
N TYR A 96 -10.73 6.02 -1.07
CA TYR A 96 -9.91 4.87 -0.70
C TYR A 96 -9.80 4.71 0.81
N ASP A 97 -10.40 5.61 1.59
CA ASP A 97 -10.35 5.53 3.05
C ASP A 97 -11.04 4.27 3.55
N VAL A 98 -10.36 3.61 4.48
CA VAL A 98 -10.86 2.45 5.22
C VAL A 98 -10.66 2.69 6.70
N VAL A 99 -11.45 1.96 7.50
CA VAL A 99 -11.27 1.90 8.95
C VAL A 99 -11.03 0.46 9.35
N GLU A 100 -10.07 0.25 10.23
CA GLU A 100 -9.78 -1.07 10.78
C GLU A 100 -10.59 -1.28 12.05
N VAL A 101 -11.32 -2.39 12.11
CA VAL A 101 -12.08 -2.81 13.30
C VAL A 101 -11.43 -4.08 13.83
N PRO A 102 -10.81 -4.05 15.02
CA PRO A 102 -10.19 -5.23 15.59
C PRO A 102 -11.21 -6.36 15.77
N TRP A 103 -10.84 -7.58 15.36
CA TRP A 103 -11.74 -8.74 15.50
C TRP A 103 -12.11 -9.00 16.96
N THR A 104 -11.21 -8.73 17.90
CA THR A 104 -11.47 -8.80 19.35
C THR A 104 -12.63 -7.90 19.78
N LEU A 105 -12.69 -6.67 19.27
CA LEU A 105 -13.80 -5.75 19.55
C LEU A 105 -15.13 -6.31 19.01
N VAL A 106 -15.12 -6.89 17.82
CA VAL A 106 -16.32 -7.53 17.23
C VAL A 106 -16.78 -8.69 18.09
N LYS A 107 -15.87 -9.57 18.53
CA LYS A 107 -16.16 -10.70 19.43
C LYS A 107 -16.80 -10.22 20.73
N GLU A 108 -16.19 -9.22 21.39
CA GLU A 108 -16.69 -8.66 22.65
C GLU A 108 -18.11 -8.10 22.52
N VAL A 109 -18.37 -7.33 21.45
CA VAL A 109 -19.70 -6.75 21.19
C VAL A 109 -20.74 -7.83 20.92
N ILE A 110 -20.41 -8.89 20.17
CA ILE A 110 -21.33 -10.01 19.90
C ILE A 110 -21.72 -10.72 21.20
N VAL A 111 -20.74 -11.08 22.04
CA VAL A 111 -20.97 -11.74 23.33
C VAL A 111 -21.87 -10.89 24.22
N SER A 112 -21.59 -9.58 24.29
CA SER A 112 -22.38 -8.63 25.07
C SER A 112 -23.81 -8.48 24.53
N CYS A 113 -23.98 -8.27 23.23
CA CYS A 113 -25.29 -8.02 22.60
C CYS A 113 -26.22 -9.24 22.67
N LEU A 114 -25.66 -10.44 22.53
CA LEU A 114 -26.41 -11.70 22.56
C LEU A 114 -26.49 -12.31 23.96
N SER A 115 -25.86 -11.70 24.96
CA SER A 115 -25.79 -12.21 26.34
C SER A 115 -25.31 -13.66 26.41
N LEU A 116 -24.31 -14.01 25.60
CA LEU A 116 -23.80 -15.37 25.51
C LEU A 116 -23.03 -15.75 26.78
N SER A 117 -23.21 -16.99 27.25
CA SER A 117 -22.33 -17.55 28.27
C SER A 117 -20.96 -17.86 27.68
N ALA A 118 -19.94 -17.94 28.54
CA ALA A 118 -18.57 -18.29 28.12
C ALA A 118 -18.50 -19.66 27.44
N GLU A 119 -19.37 -20.60 27.83
CA GLU A 119 -19.47 -21.93 27.24
C GLU A 119 -20.07 -21.89 25.83
N ALA A 120 -21.14 -21.13 25.64
CA ALA A 120 -21.77 -20.94 24.34
C ALA A 120 -20.85 -20.22 23.36
N TRP A 121 -20.12 -19.20 23.82
CA TRP A 121 -19.15 -18.48 22.99
C TRP A 121 -18.00 -19.39 22.52
N LYS A 122 -17.44 -20.21 23.41
CA LYS A 122 -16.37 -21.17 23.04
C LYS A 122 -16.81 -22.17 21.97
N GLN A 123 -18.07 -22.61 21.99
CA GLN A 123 -18.60 -23.50 20.95
C GLN A 123 -18.69 -22.79 19.59
N VAL A 124 -19.12 -21.54 19.57
CA VAL A 124 -19.17 -20.71 18.35
C VAL A 124 -17.77 -20.43 17.82
N GLU A 125 -16.84 -20.04 18.71
CA GLU A 125 -15.46 -19.73 18.35
C GLU A 125 -14.76 -20.95 17.74
N SER A 126 -15.03 -22.17 18.24
CA SER A 126 -14.46 -23.41 17.68
C SER A 126 -14.93 -23.75 16.26
N GLN A 127 -15.95 -23.06 15.74
CA GLN A 127 -16.48 -23.24 14.38
C GLN A 127 -16.05 -22.12 13.42
N ILE A 128 -15.37 -21.09 13.93
CA ILE A 128 -14.81 -20.02 13.11
C ILE A 128 -13.36 -20.42 12.82
N ASP A 129 -13.01 -20.58 11.55
CA ASP A 129 -11.62 -20.89 11.16
C ASP A 129 -10.67 -19.81 11.69
N ASP A 130 -9.52 -20.26 12.20
CA ASP A 130 -8.39 -19.38 12.50
C ASP A 130 -7.75 -18.98 11.15
N GLU A 131 -8.23 -17.90 10.54
CA GLU A 131 -7.47 -17.20 9.48
C GLU A 131 -6.25 -16.48 10.06
#